data_AF-A0A6L9ZLD1-F1
#
_entry.id   AF-A0A6L9ZLD1-F1
#
_cell.length_a   1.000
_cell.length_b   1.000
_cell.length_c   1.000
_cell.angle_alpha   90.00
_cell.angle_beta   90.00
_cell.angle_gamma   90.00
#
_symmetry.space_group_name_H-M   'P 1'
#
loop_
_entity.id
_entity.type
_entity.pdbx_description
1 polymer ?
#
loop_
_entity_poly.entity_id
_entity_poly.type
_entity_poly.pdbx_seq_one_letter_code
_entity_poly.pdbx_strand_id
1 'polypeptide(L)' 'MAIGSVGFQGMELLIAYYRNPSIQLRNQIVRLNAGLVRKIAHIVSQKCAEPYEDLEQMGYIGLIRAIERFDPHQGCA' A
#
# COMPACT_ATOMS: atom_id res chain seq x y z
N MET A 1 -3.90 -0.03 25.62
CA MET A 1 -3.55 -1.05 24.61
C MET A 1 -4.78 -1.32 23.76
N ALA A 2 -4.86 -0.73 22.57
CA ALA A 2 -5.91 -1.06 21.61
C ALA A 2 -5.29 -1.99 20.55
N ILE A 3 -5.36 -3.30 20.80
CA ILE A 3 -5.16 -4.34 19.78
C ILE A 3 -6.52 -4.57 19.12
N GLY A 4 -6.95 -3.59 18.33
CA GLY A 4 -8.11 -3.68 17.47
C GLY A 4 -7.78 -3.06 16.11
N SER A 5 -8.38 -3.62 15.06
CA SER A 5 -8.75 -2.90 13.82
C SER A 5 -7.72 -2.50 12.76
N VAL A 6 -6.45 -2.91 12.76
CA VAL A 6 -5.53 -2.49 11.65
C VAL A 6 -6.03 -2.97 10.27
N GLY A 7 -6.52 -4.20 10.16
CA GLY A 7 -7.10 -4.73 8.91
C GLY A 7 -8.45 -4.10 8.54
N PHE A 8 -9.27 -3.76 9.54
CA PHE A 8 -10.60 -3.17 9.34
C PHE A 8 -10.50 -1.71 8.88
N GLN A 9 -9.58 -0.93 9.46
CA GLN A 9 -9.30 0.45 9.07
C GLN A 9 -8.71 0.56 7.65
N GLY A 10 -7.88 -0.40 7.23
CA GLY A 10 -7.30 -0.40 5.88
C GLY A 10 -8.36 -0.49 4.78
N MET A 11 -9.30 -1.43 4.92
CA MET A 11 -10.40 -1.60 3.96
C MET A 11 -11.35 -0.40 3.96
N GLU A 12 -11.68 0.15 5.12
CA GLU A 12 -12.51 1.36 5.22
C GLU A 12 -11.90 2.55 4.47
N LEU A 13 -10.59 2.76 4.59
CA LEU A 13 -9.89 3.84 3.88
C LEU A 13 -9.88 3.60 2.36
N LEU A 14 -9.72 2.36 1.90
CA LEU A 14 -9.78 2.00 0.49
C LEU A 14 -11.19 2.20 -0.08
N ILE A 15 -12.25 1.83 0.66
CA ILE A 15 -13.64 2.10 0.29
C ILE A 15 -13.92 3.60 0.27
N ALA A 16 -13.44 4.35 1.26
CA ALA A 16 -13.58 5.80 1.29
C ALA A 16 -12.87 6.45 0.08
N TYR A 17 -11.68 5.97 -0.28
CA TYR A 17 -10.95 6.43 -1.45
C TYR A 17 -11.69 6.11 -2.76
N TYR A 18 -12.21 4.89 -2.90
CA TYR A 18 -13.00 4.49 -4.05
C TYR A 18 -14.24 5.39 -4.24
N ARG A 19 -14.93 5.74 -3.15
CA ARG A 19 -16.13 6.60 -3.19
C ARG A 19 -15.81 8.07 -3.49
N ASN A 20 -14.71 8.59 -2.95
CA ASN A 20 -14.32 10.00 -3.12
C ASN A 20 -12.79 10.14 -3.16
N PRO A 21 -12.18 9.99 -4.35
CA PRO A 21 -10.73 10.03 -4.49
C PRO A 21 -10.15 11.38 -4.07
N SER A 22 -9.12 11.34 -3.22
CA SER A 22 -8.32 12.53 -2.91
C SER A 22 -6.85 12.16 -2.73
N ILE A 23 -5.97 13.10 -3.09
CA ILE A 23 -4.52 12.93 -2.94
C ILE A 23 -4.16 12.72 -1.47
N GLN A 24 -4.85 13.43 -0.57
CA GLN A 24 -4.65 13.36 0.88
C GLN A 24 -4.96 11.95 1.40
N LEU A 25 -6.09 11.39 1.00
CA LEU A 25 -6.51 10.04 1.42
C LEU A 25 -5.62 8.95 0.81
N ARG A 26 -5.28 9.06 -0.48
CA ARG A 26 -4.30 8.17 -1.14
C ARG A 26 -2.98 8.17 -0.37
N ASN A 27 -2.44 9.35 -0.07
CA ASN A 27 -1.16 9.48 0.63
C ASN A 27 -1.24 8.96 2.07
N GLN A 28 -2.40 9.05 2.73
CA GLN A 28 -2.61 8.43 4.04
C GLN A 28 -2.53 6.90 3.95
N ILE A 29 -3.20 6.30 2.97
CA ILE A 29 -3.15 4.84 2.75
C ILE A 29 -1.71 4.41 2.43
N VAL A 30 -0.99 5.16 1.59
CA VAL A 30 0.43 4.90 1.31
C VAL A 30 1.28 4.91 2.58
N ARG A 31 1.14 5.92 3.44
CA ARG A 31 1.92 6.03 4.69
C ARG A 31 1.65 4.86 5.64
N LEU A 32 0.40 4.44 5.78
CA LEU A 32 0.02 3.30 6.61
C LEU A 32 0.63 1.98 6.11
N ASN A 33 0.86 1.86 4.81
CA ASN A 33 1.42 0.66 4.18
C ASN A 33 2.93 0.75 3.89
N ALA A 34 3.60 1.83 4.29
CA ALA A 34 5.04 2.01 4.04
C ALA A 34 5.91 0.88 4.63
N GLY A 35 5.52 0.34 5.78
CA GLY A 35 6.22 -0.81 6.39
C GLY A 35 6.19 -2.07 5.51
N LEU A 36 5.09 -2.31 4.78
CA LEU A 36 4.99 -3.43 3.85
C LEU A 36 5.95 -3.25 2.66
N VAL A 37 5.97 -2.05 2.08
CA VAL A 37 6.88 -1.70 0.97
C VAL A 37 8.34 -1.96 1.37
N ARG A 38 8.77 -1.43 2.52
CA ARG A 38 10.14 -1.61 3.03
C ARG A 38 10.48 -3.08 3.28
N LYS A 39 9.54 -3.83 3.86
CA LYS A 39 9.72 -5.26 4.13
C LYS A 39 9.95 -6.03 2.83
N ILE A 40 9.14 -5.78 1.80
CA ILE A 40 9.28 -6.45 0.51
C ILE A 40 10.56 -6.01 -0.20
N ALA A 41 10.88 -4.70 -0.21
CA ALA A 41 12.12 -4.18 -0.80
C ALA A 41 13.36 -4.85 -0.17
N HIS A 42 13.38 -5.02 1.16
CA HIS A 42 14.48 -5.71 1.85
C HIS A 42 14.59 -7.20 1.50
N ILE A 43 13.46 -7.90 1.36
CA ILE A 43 13.45 -9.32 0.94
C ILE A 43 13.93 -9.46 -0.51
N VAL A 44 13.53 -8.53 -1.39
CA VAL A 44 13.89 -8.56 -2.81
C VAL A 44 15.34 -8.15 -3.02
N SER A 45 15.87 -7.19 -2.26
CA SER A 45 17.27 -6.77 -2.35
C SER A 45 18.25 -7.87 -1.99
N GLN A 46 17.82 -8.91 -1.26
CA GLN A 46 18.61 -10.10 -0.98
C GLN A 46 18.64 -11.11 -2.15
N LYS A 47 17.83 -10.89 -3.19
CA LYS A 47 17.60 -11.80 -4.31
C LYS A 47 18.03 -11.24 -5.66
N CYS A 48 18.45 -9.98 -5.73
CA CYS A 48 18.95 -9.35 -6.94
C CYS A 48 20.02 -8.30 -6.60
N ALA A 49 20.66 -7.74 -7.64
CA ALA A 49 21.68 -6.71 -7.50
C ALA A 49 21.11 -5.27 -7.51
N GLU A 50 19.79 -5.12 -7.57
CA GLU A 50 19.14 -3.81 -7.60
C GLU A 50 19.31 -3.10 -6.24
N PRO A 51 19.63 -1.79 -6.22
CA PRO A 51 19.72 -1.02 -5.00
C PRO A 51 18.41 -1.07 -4.19
N TYR A 52 18.52 -1.14 -2.87
CA TYR A 52 17.35 -1.12 -1.98
C TYR A 52 16.44 0.09 -2.23
N GLU A 53 17.03 1.27 -2.44
CA GLU A 53 16.29 2.52 -2.68
C GLU A 53 15.45 2.46 -3.96
N ASP A 54 15.96 1.82 -5.01
CA ASP A 54 15.25 1.66 -6.28
C ASP A 54 14.09 0.67 -6.12
N LEU A 55 14.30 -0.43 -5.38
CA LEU A 55 13.26 -1.39 -5.04
C LEU A 55 12.18 -0.78 -4.15
N GLU A 56 12.55 0.05 -3.18
CA GLU A 56 11.61 0.76 -2.32
C GLU A 56 10.76 1.75 -3.14
N GLN A 57 11.40 2.53 -4.02
CA GLN A 57 10.70 3.46 -4.91
C GLN A 57 9.71 2.73 -5.83
N MET A 58 10.13 1.64 -6.47
CA MET A 58 9.26 0.83 -7.31
C MET A 58 8.11 0.22 -6.52
N GLY A 59 8.36 -0.19 -5.27
CA GLY A 59 7.33 -0.67 -4.35
C GLY A 59 6.29 0.41 -4.02
N TYR A 60 6.70 1.67 -3.77
CA TYR A 60 5.75 2.77 -3.59
C TYR A 60 4.95 3.08 -4.86
N ILE A 61 5.58 3.07 -6.04
CA ILE A 61 4.88 3.26 -7.33
C ILE A 61 3.83 2.16 -7.52
N GLY A 62 4.18 0.90 -7.23
CA GLY A 62 3.25 -0.22 -7.27
C GLY A 62 2.08 -0.07 -6.30
N LEU A 63 2.36 0.33 -5.06
CA LEU A 63 1.34 0.57 -4.03
C LEU A 63 0.38 1.69 -4.43
N ILE A 64 0.89 2.82 -4.93
CA ILE A 64 0.06 3.93 -5.42
C ILE A 64 -0.87 3.44 -6.52
N ARG A 65 -0.34 2.71 -7.51
CA ARG A 65 -1.14 2.14 -8.61
C ARG A 65 -2.18 1.14 -8.14
N ALA A 66 -1.85 0.32 -7.13
CA ALA A 66 -2.78 -0.63 -6.53
C ALA A 66 -3.94 0.09 -5.82
N ILE A 67 -3.67 1.17 -5.09
CA ILE A 67 -4.72 2.00 -4.45
C ILE A 67 -5.59 2.67 -5.51
N GLU A 68 -4.99 3.24 -6.55
CA GLU A 68 -5.70 3.91 -7.64
C GLU A 68 -6.57 2.97 -8.49
N ARG A 69 -6.25 1.66 -8.50
CA ARG A 69 -7.01 0.62 -9.22
C ARG A 69 -7.90 -0.21 -8.31
N PHE A 70 -7.93 0.06 -7.01
CA PHE A 70 -8.75 -0.69 -6.07
C PHE A 70 -10.23 -0.57 -6.44
N ASP A 71 -10.90 -1.71 -6.56
CA ASP A 71 -12.33 -1.81 -6.83
C ASP A 71 -12.95 -2.77 -5.81
N PRO A 72 -13.80 -2.29 -4.87
CA PRO A 72 -14.41 -3.14 -3.85
C PRO A 72 -15.42 -4.15 -4.42
N HIS A 73 -15.80 -4.04 -5.69
CA HIS A 73 -16.69 -4.97 -6.38
C HIS A 73 -15.95 -6.07 -7.13
N GLN A 74 -14.63 -5.94 -7.31
CA GLN A 74 -13.79 -7.03 -7.81
C GLN A 74 -13.32 -7.89 -6.63
N GLY A 75 -13.55 -9.21 -6.73
CA GLY A 75 -13.07 -10.16 -5.74
C GLY A 75 -11.54 -10.23 -5.69
N CYS A 76 -10.99 -10.90 -4.67
CA CYS A 76 -9.58 -11.27 -4.68
C CYS A 76 -9.33 -12.33 -5.75
N ALA A 77 -8.38 -12.08 -6.66
CA ALA A 77 -7.85 -13.08 -7.59
C ALA A 77 -7.02 -14.15 -6.87
#